data_AF-A0A7Y6BTZ1-F1
#
_entry.id   AF-A0A7Y6BTZ1-F1
#
_cell.length_a   1.000
_cell.length_b   1.000
_cell.length_c   1.000
_cell.angle_alpha   90.00
_cell.angle_beta   90.00
_cell.angle_gamma   90.00
#
_symmetry.space_group_name_H-M   'P 1'
#
loop_
_entity.id
_entity.type
_entity.pdbx_description
1 polymer ?
#
loop_
_entity_poly.entity_id
_entity_poly.type
_entity_poly.pdbx_seq_one_letter_code
_entity_poly.pdbx_strand_id
1 'polypeptide(L)' 'MQYVILVVVILTMSYEFRNLKEKHYIREIVYSSVLLTIGVILIVLEIANMKLPSPLMGIRILFQPVSQFFVNILS' A
#
# COMPACT_ATOMS: atom_id res chain seq x y z
N MET A 1 -15.79 6.32 10.24
CA MET A 1 -14.33 6.51 10.43
C MET A 1 -13.54 6.36 9.12
N GLN A 2 -13.71 5.28 8.35
CA GLN A 2 -12.97 5.06 7.09
C GLN A 2 -13.11 6.20 6.04
N TYR A 3 -14.30 6.77 5.89
CA TYR A 3 -14.51 7.91 4.98
C TYR A 3 -13.69 9.15 5.34
N VAL A 4 -13.47 9.40 6.64
CA VAL A 4 -12.64 10.52 7.13
C VAL A 4 -11.18 10.27 6.77
N ILE A 5 -10.71 9.03 6.92
CA ILE A 5 -9.35 8.63 6.54
C ILE A 5 -9.14 8.83 5.03
N LEU A 6 -10.11 8.45 4.21
CA LEU A 6 -10.05 8.65 2.76
C LEU A 6 -9.90 10.13 2.37
N VAL A 7 -10.69 11.01 3.01
CA VAL A 7 -10.62 12.47 2.77
C VAL A 7 -9.26 13.03 3.18
N VAL A 8 -8.73 12.63 4.34
CA VAL A 8 -7.40 13.07 4.81
C VAL A 8 -6.29 12.58 3.87
N VAL A 9 -6.36 11.34 3.41
CA VAL A 9 -5.40 10.78 2.43
C VAL A 9 -5.40 11.56 1.13
N ILE A 10 -6.57 11.90 0.57
CA ILE A 10 -6.69 12.70 -0.66
C ILE A 10 -6.11 14.10 -0.47
N LEU A 11 -6.40 14.75 0.67
CA LEU A 11 -5.85 16.08 0.99
C LEU A 11 -4.34 16.05 1.12
N THR A 12 -3.80 15.04 1.83
CA THR A 12 -2.37 14.89 2.05
C THR A 12 -1.65 14.61 0.74
N MET A 13 -2.21 13.76 -0.11
CA MET A 13 -1.70 13.47 -1.45
C MET A 13 -1.69 14.71 -2.34
N SER A 14 -2.74 15.53 -2.30
CA SER A 14 -2.82 16.76 -3.09
C SER A 14 -1.76 17.77 -2.67
N TYR A 15 -1.47 17.83 -1.36
CA TYR A 15 -0.41 18.67 -0.80
C TYR A 15 0.99 18.15 -1.17
N GLU A 16 1.24 16.85 -0.97
CA GLU A 16 2.49 16.20 -1.35
C GLU A 16 2.77 16.31 -2.84
N PHE A 17 1.75 16.14 -3.68
CA PHE A 17 1.89 16.20 -5.13
C PHE A 17 2.37 17.58 -5.60
N ARG A 18 1.87 18.67 -4.99
CA ARG A 18 2.39 20.03 -5.27
C ARG A 18 3.86 20.15 -4.85
N ASN A 19 4.20 19.70 -3.64
CA ASN A 19 5.54 19.80 -3.08
C ASN A 19 6.58 18.96 -3.85
N LEU A 20 6.20 17.76 -4.31
CA LEU A 20 7.03 16.84 -5.08
C LEU A 20 7.22 17.30 -6.53
N LYS A 21 6.20 17.92 -7.14
CA LYS A 21 6.28 18.47 -8.49
C LYS A 21 7.27 19.63 -8.57
N GLU A 22 7.32 20.49 -7.55
CA GLU A 22 8.30 21.59 -7.46
C GLU A 22 9.74 21.11 -7.32
N LYS A 23 9.97 19.92 -6.75
CA LYS A 23 11.31 19.36 -6.54
C LYS A 23 11.78 18.37 -7.61
N HIS A 24 10.98 18.12 -8.65
CA HIS A 24 11.29 17.15 -9.73
C HIS A 24 11.63 15.71 -9.26
N TYR A 25 11.19 15.30 -8.08
CA TYR A 25 11.40 13.94 -7.56
C TYR A 25 10.37 12.95 -8.12
N ILE A 26 10.47 12.66 -9.41
CA ILE A 26 9.55 11.75 -10.13
C ILE A 26 9.51 10.36 -9.48
N ARG A 27 10.67 9.88 -8.99
CA ARG A 27 10.78 8.58 -8.33
C ARG A 27 9.95 8.50 -7.04
N GLU A 28 9.95 9.55 -6.23
CA GLU A 28 9.19 9.60 -4.98
C GLU A 28 7.69 9.70 -5.25
N ILE A 29 7.29 10.45 -6.28
CA ILE A 29 5.89 10.49 -6.75
C ILE A 29 5.41 9.09 -7.12
N VAL A 30 6.22 8.32 -7.85
CA VAL A 30 5.86 6.95 -8.25
C VAL A 30 5.70 6.04 -7.03
N TYR A 31 6.66 6.03 -6.09
CA TYR A 31 6.57 5.20 -4.88
C TYR A 31 5.36 5.58 -4.01
N SER A 32 5.14 6.87 -3.78
CA SER A 32 4.00 7.36 -3.01
C SER A 32 2.67 7.03 -3.69
N SER A 33 2.59 7.17 -5.02
CA SER A 33 1.39 6.81 -5.78
C SER A 33 1.07 5.31 -5.71
N VAL A 34 2.08 4.44 -5.75
CA VAL A 34 1.91 2.99 -5.61
C VAL A 34 1.39 2.64 -4.22
N LEU A 35 2.01 3.18 -3.16
CA LEU A 35 1.59 2.95 -1.78
C LEU A 35 0.15 3.44 -1.54
N LEU A 36 -0.19 4.61 -2.10
CA LEU A 36 -1.51 5.19 -1.93
C LEU A 36 -2.58 4.39 -2.68
N THR A 37 -2.27 3.89 -3.87
CA THR A 37 -3.16 2.98 -4.60
C THR A 37 -3.46 1.72 -3.79
N ILE A 38 -2.44 1.13 -3.17
CA ILE A 38 -2.61 -0.04 -2.29
C ILE A 38 -3.50 0.32 -1.09
N GLY A 39 -3.24 1.45 -0.44
CA GLY A 39 -4.04 1.92 0.70
C GLY A 39 -5.52 2.14 0.35
N VAL A 40 -5.80 2.78 -0.79
CA VAL A 40 -7.17 2.99 -1.28
C VAL A 40 -7.86 1.67 -1.57
N ILE A 41 -7.19 0.71 -2.22
CA ILE A 41 -7.74 -0.62 -2.49
C ILE A 41 -8.13 -1.32 -1.17
N LEU A 42 -7.27 -1.26 -0.14
CA LEU A 42 -7.55 -1.86 1.16
C LEU A 42 -8.76 -1.20 1.84
N ILE A 43 -8.84 0.13 1.84
CA ILE A 43 -9.98 0.86 2.42
C ILE A 43 -11.28 0.53 1.67
N VAL A 44 -11.25 0.45 0.34
CA VAL A 44 -12.42 0.09 -0.47
C VAL A 44 -12.87 -1.35 -0.21
N LEU A 45 -11.93 -2.30 -0.08
CA LEU A 45 -12.22 -3.68 0.31
C LEU A 45 -12.89 -3.76 1.69
N GLU A 46 -12.46 -2.93 2.64
CA GLU A 46 -13.07 -2.83 3.98
C GLU A 46 -14.50 -2.30 3.91
N ILE A 47 -14.72 -1.23 3.15
CA ILE A 47 -16.04 -0.62 2.96
C ILE A 47 -16.99 -1.60 2.26
N ALA A 48 -16.48 -2.39 1.32
CA ALA A 48 -17.25 -3.42 0.62
C ALA A 48 -17.62 -4.64 1.49
N ASN A 49 -17.30 -4.63 2.79
CA ASN A 49 -17.47 -5.75 3.73
C ASN A 49 -16.78 -7.05 3.27
N MET A 50 -15.82 -6.96 2.36
CA MET A 50 -14.97 -8.11 2.06
C MET A 50 -14.04 -8.31 3.24
N LYS A 51 -13.91 -9.56 3.71
CA LYS A 51 -12.95 -9.91 4.75
C LYS A 51 -11.57 -9.51 4.27
N LEU A 52 -11.04 -8.42 4.82
CA LEU A 52 -9.68 -8.02 4.53
C LEU A 52 -8.75 -9.16 4.94
N PRO A 53 -7.84 -9.60 4.05
CA PRO A 53 -6.81 -10.53 4.45
C PRO A 53 -6.07 -9.90 5.62
N SER A 54 -5.97 -10.64 6.74
CA SER A 54 -5.26 -10.12 7.92
C SER A 54 -3.84 -9.68 7.53
N PRO A 55 -3.24 -8.69 8.21
CA PRO A 55 -1.87 -8.26 7.93
C PRO A 55 -0.87 -9.44 7.93
N LEU A 56 -1.11 -10.42 8.80
CA LEU A 56 -0.38 -11.70 8.86
C LEU A 56 -0.52 -12.54 7.59
N MET A 57 -1.71 -12.56 6.97
CA MET A 57 -1.96 -13.24 5.70
C MET A 57 -1.18 -12.57 4.56
N GLY A 58 -1.16 -11.23 4.52
CA GLY A 58 -0.39 -10.47 3.53
C GLY A 58 1.12 -10.73 3.64
N ILE A 59 1.65 -10.70 4.87
CA ILE A 59 3.05 -11.05 5.15
C ILE A 59 3.33 -12.49 4.73
N ARG A 60 2.44 -13.44 5.06
CA ARG A 60 2.60 -14.83 4.61
C ARG A 60 2.68 -14.93 3.09
N ILE A 61 1.78 -14.29 2.34
CA ILE A 61 1.78 -14.38 0.87
C ILE A 61 3.09 -13.84 0.27
N LEU A 62 3.63 -12.75 0.82
CA LEU A 62 4.89 -12.17 0.34
C LEU A 62 6.12 -13.00 0.73
N PHE A 63 6.14 -13.56 1.94
CA PHE A 63 7.32 -14.24 2.49
C PHE A 63 7.31 -15.77 2.32
N GLN A 64 6.16 -16.38 2.01
CA GLN A 64 6.04 -17.81 1.75
C GLN A 64 6.91 -18.29 0.56
N PRO A 65 6.94 -17.63 -0.62
CA PRO A 65 7.84 -18.05 -1.71
C PRO A 65 9.32 -17.94 -1.32
N VAL A 66 9.68 -16.93 -0.51
CA VAL A 66 11.03 -16.76 0.01
C VAL A 66 11.39 -17.91 0.95
N SER A 67 10.47 -18.29 1.85
CA SER A 67 10.68 -19.43 2.76
C SER A 67 10.88 -20.74 2.01
N GLN A 68 10.12 -20.99 0.94
CA GLN A 68 10.28 -22.17 0.10
C GLN A 68 11.63 -22.17 -0.61
N PHE A 69 12.12 -21.00 -1.04
CA PHE A 69 13.43 -20.87 -1.67
C PHE A 69 14.57 -21.24 -0.71
N PHE A 70 14.52 -20.76 0.53
CA PHE A 70 15.50 -21.13 1.56
C PHE A 70 15.43 -22.61 1.94
N VAL A 71 14.22 -23.18 2.04
CA VAL A 71 14.05 -24.61 2.29
C VAL A 71 14.65 -25.45 1.16
N ASN A 72 14.48 -25.04 -0.10
CA ASN A 72 15.04 -25.75 -1.27
C ASN A 72 16.57 -25.68 -1.38
N ILE A 73 17.20 -24.64 -0.83
CA ILE A 73 18.66 -24.49 -0.84
C ILE A 73 19.31 -25.23 0.34
N LEU A 74 18.60 -25.33 1.47
CA LEU A 74 19.07 -26.03 2.66
C LEU A 74 18.78 -27.54 2.65
N SER A 75 17.93 -28.04 1.74
CA SER A 75 17.68 -29.48 1.54
C SER A 75 18.62 -30.08 0.50
#